data_AF-A0A226WM39-F1
#
_entry.id   AF-A0A226WM39-F1
#
_cell.length_a   1.000
_cell.length_b   1.000
_cell.length_c   1.000
_cell.angle_alpha   90.00
_cell.angle_beta   90.00
_cell.angle_gamma   90.00
#
_symmetry.space_group_name_H-M   'P 1'
#
loop_
_entity.id
_entity.type
_entity.pdbx_description
1 polymer ?
#
loop_
_entity_poly.entity_id
_entity_poly.type
_entity_poly.pdbx_seq_one_letter_code
_entity_poly.pdbx_strand_id
1 'polypeptide(L)'
;MDSDIADMHSTVASNVRAIETGLPASPTQLFEWAVLGNGTLYTAQIPIGPNGAVVTGGIDEQARQVFENLRQTLSAVGASHRDVAQILIYVRDRA
;
A
#
# COMPACT_ATOMS: atom_id res chain seq x y z
N MET A 1 16.12 39.79 25.68
CA MET A 1 16.48 39.81 24.25
C MET A 1 17.11 38.47 23.96
N ASP A 2 16.25 37.59 23.46
CA ASP A 2 16.48 36.42 22.63
C ASP A 2 17.40 35.30 23.13
N SER A 3 16.80 34.33 23.83
CA SER A 3 17.25 32.93 23.77
C SER A 3 16.09 31.92 23.60
N ASP A 4 14.87 32.38 23.31
CA ASP A 4 13.67 31.54 23.10
C ASP A 4 13.57 30.97 21.67
N ILE A 5 14.69 30.60 21.05
CA ILE A 5 14.71 29.89 19.75
C ILE A 5 15.50 28.59 19.90
N ALA A 6 15.02 27.73 20.80
CA ALA A 6 15.50 26.37 20.93
C ALA A 6 14.35 25.46 21.37
N ASP A 7 13.26 25.40 20.58
CA ASP A 7 12.33 24.24 20.54
C ASP A 7 11.17 24.45 19.53
N MET A 8 11.50 24.73 18.27
CA MET A 8 10.49 24.83 17.19
C MET A 8 10.64 23.76 16.11
N HIS A 9 11.12 22.57 16.49
CA HIS A 9 10.85 21.33 15.76
C HIS A 9 10.09 20.37 16.70
N SER A 10 8.97 20.85 17.24
CA SER A 10 7.90 19.95 17.67
C SER A 10 7.54 19.09 16.46
N THR A 11 8.06 17.86 16.44
CA THR A 11 7.68 16.80 15.52
C THR A 11 6.17 16.61 15.64
N VAL A 12 5.41 17.24 14.75
CA VAL A 12 4.06 16.76 14.45
C VAL A 12 4.29 15.35 13.91
N ALA A 13 4.01 14.34 14.73
CA ALA A 13 4.06 12.96 14.29
C ALA A 13 3.30 12.86 12.96
N SER A 14 3.91 12.27 11.93
CA SER A 14 3.23 12.14 10.65
C SER A 14 1.91 11.39 10.90
N ASN A 15 0.78 12.00 10.55
CA ASN A 15 -0.52 11.32 10.58
C ASN A 15 -0.64 10.21 9.50
N VAL A 16 0.48 9.90 8.84
CA VAL A 16 0.68 8.85 7.86
C VAL A 16 1.59 7.80 8.47
N ARG A 17 1.15 6.54 8.47
CA ARG A 17 1.93 5.38 8.91
C ARG A 17 1.98 4.31 7.82
N ALA A 18 3.14 3.69 7.62
CA ALA A 18 3.26 2.49 6.81
C ALA A 18 2.48 1.33 7.45
N ILE A 19 1.92 0.46 6.61
CA ILE A 19 1.20 -0.73 7.03
C ILE A 19 2.00 -1.96 6.62
N GLU A 20 2.29 -2.83 7.58
CA GLU A 20 2.89 -4.13 7.32
C GLU A 20 1.86 -5.07 6.68
N THR A 21 1.88 -5.19 5.36
CA THR A 21 0.91 -5.99 4.61
C THR A 21 1.26 -7.48 4.58
N GLY A 22 2.51 -7.84 4.90
CA GLY A 22 3.05 -9.20 4.71
C GLY A 22 3.35 -9.55 3.24
N LEU A 23 3.22 -8.60 2.31
CA LEU A 23 3.71 -8.75 0.95
C LEU A 23 5.25 -8.66 0.93
N PRO A 24 5.92 -9.25 -0.08
CA PRO A 24 7.37 -9.15 -0.23
C PRO A 24 7.82 -7.68 -0.23
N ALA A 25 8.91 -7.39 0.48
CA ALA A 25 9.46 -6.04 0.52
C ALA A 25 9.78 -5.54 -0.90
N SER A 26 9.58 -4.25 -1.14
CA SER A 26 10.00 -3.63 -2.40
C SER A 26 11.51 -3.86 -2.61
N PRO A 27 11.94 -4.44 -3.74
CA PRO A 27 13.37 -4.65 -4.02
C PRO A 27 14.19 -3.35 -3.99
N THR A 28 13.52 -2.21 -4.20
CA THR A 28 14.14 -0.88 -4.25
C THR A 28 13.99 -0.07 -2.96
N GLN A 29 13.14 -0.53 -2.02
CA GLN A 29 12.80 0.19 -0.78
C GLN A 29 12.30 1.64 -0.97
N LEU A 30 11.85 2.01 -2.19
CA LEU A 30 11.41 3.37 -2.51
C LEU A 30 9.94 3.65 -2.18
N PHE A 31 9.17 2.63 -1.84
CA PHE A 31 7.73 2.74 -1.56
C PHE A 31 7.27 1.71 -0.53
N GLU A 32 6.17 2.03 0.13
CA GLU A 32 5.40 1.11 0.98
C GLU A 32 4.18 0.60 0.21
N TRP A 33 3.82 -0.67 0.41
CA TRP A 33 2.64 -1.25 -0.23
C TRP A 33 1.34 -0.58 0.19
N ALA A 34 1.28 -0.12 1.45
CA ALA A 34 0.13 0.58 1.97
C ALA A 34 0.53 1.56 3.07
N VAL A 35 -0.16 2.70 3.10
CA VAL A 35 -0.05 3.69 4.15
C VAL A 35 -1.45 4.06 4.65
N LEU A 36 -1.60 4.23 5.96
CA LEU A 36 -2.82 4.75 6.57
C LEU A 36 -2.59 6.22 6.92
N GLY A 37 -3.38 7.11 6.31
CA GLY A 37 -3.34 8.55 6.53
C GLY A 37 -4.72 9.08 6.90
N ASN A 38 -4.86 9.70 8.08
CA ASN A 38 -6.13 10.29 8.54
C ASN A 38 -7.35 9.36 8.39
N GLY A 39 -7.19 8.07 8.71
CA GLY A 39 -8.26 7.07 8.61
C GLY A 39 -8.55 6.53 7.20
N THR A 40 -7.84 7.00 6.18
CA THR A 40 -7.94 6.49 4.81
C THR A 40 -6.72 5.63 4.47
N LEU A 41 -6.96 4.44 3.92
CA LEU A 41 -5.91 3.55 3.44
C LEU A 41 -5.58 3.87 1.98
N TYR A 42 -4.31 4.11 1.69
CA TYR A 42 -3.81 4.30 0.34
C TYR A 42 -2.90 3.11 -0.01
N THR A 43 -3.19 2.43 -1.12
CA THR A 43 -2.45 1.25 -1.54
C THR A 43 -2.52 1.05 -3.05
N ALA A 44 -1.53 0.36 -3.61
CA ALA A 44 -1.52 -0.11 -4.98
C ALA A 44 -1.06 -1.56 -5.01
N GLN A 45 -1.64 -2.36 -5.90
CA GLN A 45 -1.42 -3.80 -5.94
C GLN A 45 -1.01 -4.22 -7.35
N ILE A 46 0.01 -5.08 -7.42
CA ILE A 46 0.52 -5.68 -8.66
C ILE A 46 0.48 -7.21 -8.53
N PRO A 47 0.53 -7.98 -9.64
CA PRO A 47 0.36 -9.43 -9.63
C PRO A 47 1.63 -10.17 -9.17
N ILE A 48 2.24 -9.77 -8.05
CA ILE A 48 3.38 -10.48 -7.47
C ILE A 48 2.94 -11.61 -6.55
N GLY A 49 3.67 -12.73 -6.60
CA GLY A 49 3.52 -13.82 -5.65
C GLY A 49 4.43 -13.67 -4.42
N PRO A 50 4.45 -14.66 -3.51
CA PRO A 50 5.26 -14.64 -2.28
C PRO A 50 6.77 -14.57 -2.52
N ASN A 51 7.23 -14.95 -3.71
CA ASN A 51 8.63 -14.83 -4.13
C ASN A 51 9.00 -13.42 -4.63
N GLY A 52 8.06 -12.46 -4.62
CA GLY A 52 8.26 -11.11 -5.13
C GLY A 52 8.28 -10.99 -6.66
N ALA A 53 8.11 -12.10 -7.39
CA ALA A 53 8.04 -12.11 -8.84
C ALA A 53 6.60 -12.02 -9.32
N VAL A 54 6.40 -11.46 -10.51
CA VAL A 54 5.08 -11.48 -11.18
C VAL A 54 4.67 -12.94 -11.44
N VAL A 55 3.45 -13.28 -11.09
CA VAL A 55 2.91 -14.63 -11.32
C VAL A 55 2.87 -14.95 -12.81
N THR A 56 3.13 -16.21 -13.14
CA THR A 56 3.00 -16.70 -14.51
C THR A 56 1.53 -16.81 -14.92
N GLY A 57 1.27 -16.83 -16.23
CA GLY A 57 -0.09 -16.90 -16.78
C GLY A 57 -0.52 -15.60 -17.47
N GLY A 58 -1.80 -15.53 -17.79
CA GLY A 58 -2.43 -14.43 -18.49
C GLY A 58 -3.09 -13.43 -17.55
N ILE A 59 -4.01 -12.64 -18.10
CA ILE A 59 -4.71 -11.59 -17.35
C ILE A 59 -5.55 -12.15 -16.21
N ASP A 60 -6.11 -13.35 -16.36
CA ASP A 60 -6.96 -13.97 -15.34
C ASP A 60 -6.17 -14.38 -14.09
N GLU A 61 -5.00 -15.00 -14.26
CA GLU A 61 -4.11 -15.35 -13.15
C GLU A 61 -3.58 -14.08 -12.46
N GLN A 62 -3.15 -13.09 -13.26
CA GLN A 62 -2.62 -11.84 -12.73
C GLN A 62 -3.69 -11.04 -11.98
N ALA A 63 -4.90 -10.93 -12.51
CA ALA A 63 -6.00 -10.24 -11.85
C ALA A 63 -6.35 -10.90 -10.51
N ARG A 64 -6.45 -12.24 -10.47
CA ARG A 64 -6.68 -12.97 -9.22
C ARG A 64 -5.59 -12.67 -8.18
N GLN A 65 -4.33 -12.66 -8.60
CA GLN A 65 -3.22 -12.34 -7.68
C GLN A 65 -3.30 -10.90 -7.16
N VAL A 66 -3.62 -9.92 -8.01
CA VAL A 66 -3.78 -8.51 -7.60
C VAL A 66 -4.87 -8.39 -6.52
N PHE A 67 -6.02 -9.01 -6.73
CA PHE A 67 -7.12 -8.96 -5.76
C PHE A 67 -6.82 -9.72 -4.47
N GLU A 68 -6.07 -10.81 -4.52
CA GLU A 68 -5.62 -11.51 -3.32
C GLU A 68 -4.64 -10.65 -2.51
N ASN A 69 -3.69 -9.98 -3.17
CA ASN A 69 -2.77 -9.05 -2.53
C ASN A 69 -3.52 -7.84 -1.90
N LEU A 70 -4.56 -7.34 -2.58
CA LEU A 70 -5.46 -6.32 -2.04
C LEU A 70 -6.19 -6.82 -0.79
N ARG A 71 -6.75 -8.03 -0.82
CA ARG A 71 -7.46 -8.64 0.31
C ARG A 71 -6.55 -8.80 1.53
N GLN A 72 -5.32 -9.25 1.31
CA GLN A 72 -4.30 -9.36 2.36
C GLN A 72 -3.97 -7.98 2.95
N THR A 73 -3.76 -6.98 2.10
CA THR A 73 -3.47 -5.60 2.53
C THR A 73 -4.61 -4.97 3.33
N LEU A 74 -5.87 -5.16 2.93
CA LEU A 74 -7.04 -4.70 3.69
C LEU A 74 -7.11 -5.40 5.06
N SER A 75 -6.86 -6.71 5.09
CA SER A 75 -6.89 -7.50 6.32
C SER A 75 -5.83 -7.04 7.33
N ALA A 76 -4.69 -6.52 6.87
CA ALA A 76 -3.63 -5.97 7.73
C ALA A 76 -4.07 -4.74 8.54
N VAL A 77 -5.16 -4.07 8.15
CA VAL A 77 -5.78 -2.97 8.92
C VAL A 77 -7.16 -3.34 9.48
N GLY A 78 -7.54 -4.62 9.46
CA GLY A 78 -8.85 -5.09 9.91
C GLY A 78 -10.01 -4.70 8.99
N ALA A 79 -9.73 -4.32 7.74
CA ALA A 79 -10.73 -3.94 6.75
C ALA A 79 -11.05 -5.09 5.79
N SER A 80 -12.10 -4.90 4.98
CA SER A 80 -12.59 -5.83 3.98
C SER A 80 -12.90 -5.13 2.65
N HIS A 81 -13.29 -5.89 1.62
CA HIS A 81 -13.76 -5.32 0.36
C HIS A 81 -14.97 -4.39 0.52
N ARG A 82 -15.73 -4.52 1.62
CA ARG A 82 -16.90 -3.65 1.91
C ARG A 82 -16.50 -2.22 2.30
N ASP A 83 -15.25 -2.04 2.70
CA ASP A 83 -14.70 -0.76 3.15
C ASP A 83 -14.00 0.00 2.00
N VAL A 84 -13.95 -0.60 0.81
CA VAL A 84 -13.30 -0.01 -0.38
C VAL A 84 -14.24 1.03 -1.00
N ALA A 85 -13.83 2.29 -0.93
CA ALA A 85 -14.58 3.40 -1.54
C ALA A 85 -14.33 3.53 -3.06
N GLN A 86 -13.11 3.24 -3.53
CA GLN A 86 -12.72 3.42 -4.93
C GLN A 86 -11.58 2.46 -5.33
N ILE A 87 -11.61 1.99 -6.58
CA ILE A 87 -10.52 1.24 -7.22
C ILE A 87 -10.17 1.92 -8.55
N LEU A 88 -8.88 2.16 -8.78
CA LEU A 88 -8.35 2.54 -10.10
C LEU A 88 -7.60 1.34 -10.69
N ILE A 89 -7.98 0.93 -11.91
CA ILE A 89 -7.39 -0.23 -12.58
C ILE A 89 -6.57 0.26 -13.77
N TYR A 90 -5.28 -0.11 -13.78
CA TYR A 90 -4.36 0.17 -14.87
C TYR A 90 -3.97 -1.16 -15.54
N VAL A 91 -4.26 -1.27 -16.84
CA VAL A 91 -3.88 -2.42 -17.67
C VAL A 91 -2.84 -1.98 -18.70
N ARG A 92 -1.91 -2.88 -19.04
CA ARG A 92 -0.87 -2.60 -20.04
C ARG A 92 -1.40 -2.64 -21.47
N ASP A 93 -2.36 -3.52 -21.72
CA ASP A 93 -3.00 -3.70 -23.01
C ASP A 93 -4.51 -3.62 -22.84
N ARG A 94 -5.14 -2.80 -23.67
CA ARG A 94 -6.60 -2.64 -23.74
C ARG A 94 -7.00 -3.09 -25.14
N ALA A 95 -7.74 -4.20 -25.23
CA ALA A 95 -8.34 -4.62 -26.48
C ALA A 95 -9.46 -3.66 -26.90
#